data_AF-A0A2H0FLM0-F1
#
_entry.id   AF-A0A2H0FLM0-F1
#
_cell.length_a   1.000
_cell.length_b   1.000
_cell.length_c   1.000
_cell.angle_alpha   90.00
_cell.angle_beta   90.00
_cell.angle_gamma   90.00
#
_symmetry.space_group_name_H-M   'P 1'
#
loop_
_entity.id
_entity.type
_entity.pdbx_description
1 polymer ?
#
loop_
_entity_poly.entity_id
_entity_poly.type
_entity_poly.pdbx_seq_one_letter_code
_entity_poly.pdbx_strand_id
1 'polypeptide(L)' 'EASSWGKVETTFEQMVYAEATIAMPLVVGYAYHKGAWKKRKAKEFQKLYAPASADA' A
#
# COMPACT_ATOMS: atom_id res chain seq x y z
N GLU A 1 3.31 -20.92 -5.99
CA GLU A 1 1.89 -21.33 -6.00
C GLU A 1 0.95 -20.19 -6.40
N ALA A 2 1.04 -18.98 -5.81
CA ALA A 2 0.18 -17.86 -6.20
C ALA A 2 0.38 -17.38 -7.66
N SER A 3 1.60 -17.49 -8.19
CA SER A 3 1.94 -17.14 -9.57
C SER A 3 1.39 -18.10 -10.63
N SER A 4 1.21 -19.39 -10.32
CA SER A 4 0.69 -20.38 -11.29
C SER A 4 -0.79 -20.17 -11.62
N TRP A 5 -1.50 -19.43 -10.79
CA TRP A 5 -2.89 -19.02 -11.01
C TRP A 5 -3.01 -17.58 -11.54
N GLY A 6 -1.89 -16.91 -11.84
CA GLY A 6 -1.88 -15.52 -12.32
C GLY A 6 -2.33 -14.47 -11.30
N LYS A 7 -2.40 -14.80 -10.00
CA LYS A 7 -2.88 -13.90 -8.93
C LYS A 7 -1.81 -12.90 -8.47
N VAL A 8 -0.54 -13.24 -8.67
CA VAL A 8 0.60 -12.46 -8.20
C VAL A 8 1.64 -12.35 -9.31
N GLU A 9 2.12 -11.14 -9.54
CA GLU A 9 3.27 -10.85 -10.38
C GLU A 9 4.55 -11.03 -9.56
N THR A 10 5.51 -11.80 -10.07
CA THR A 10 6.73 -12.17 -9.32
C THR A 10 7.86 -11.15 -9.43
N THR A 11 7.73 -10.11 -10.28
CA THR A 11 8.80 -9.15 -10.62
C THR A 11 9.45 -8.51 -9.39
N PHE A 12 8.67 -8.22 -8.34
CA PHE A 12 9.14 -7.59 -7.11
C PHE A 12 8.80 -8.41 -5.85
N GLU A 13 8.52 -9.70 -6.01
CA GLU A 13 8.16 -10.57 -4.88
C GLU A 13 9.40 -10.94 -4.05
N GLN A 14 9.31 -10.82 -2.72
CA GLN A 14 10.35 -11.23 -1.76
C GLN A 14 9.71 -11.87 -0.54
N MET A 15 10.19 -13.04 -0.11
CA MET A 15 9.63 -13.79 1.02
C MET A 15 10.52 -13.66 2.27
N VAL A 16 9.92 -13.34 3.41
CA VAL A 16 10.61 -13.24 4.71
C VAL A 16 10.07 -14.32 5.65
N TYR A 17 10.91 -15.30 5.99
CA TYR A 17 10.56 -16.38 6.91
C TYR A 17 10.89 -16.00 8.34
N ALA A 18 9.92 -15.38 9.03
CA ALA A 18 10.03 -14.97 10.43
C ALA A 18 8.64 -14.89 11.07
N GLU A 19 8.57 -14.86 12.40
CA GLU A 19 7.31 -14.54 13.10
C GLU A 19 6.88 -13.11 12.76
N ALA A 20 5.61 -12.94 12.37
CA ALA A 20 5.08 -11.67 11.91
C ALA A 20 5.16 -10.56 12.99
N THR A 21 4.98 -10.92 14.26
CA THR A 21 5.04 -9.99 15.40
C THR A 21 6.42 -9.33 15.56
N ILE A 22 7.48 -9.99 15.10
CA ILE A 22 8.86 -9.49 15.12
C ILE A 22 9.18 -8.75 13.82
N ALA A 23 8.93 -9.39 12.67
CA ALA A 23 9.38 -8.87 11.39
C ALA A 23 8.52 -7.69 10.88
N MET A 24 7.20 -7.74 11.07
CA MET A 24 6.28 -6.76 10.50
C MET A 24 6.49 -5.34 11.06
N PRO A 25 6.63 -5.11 12.39
CA PRO A 25 6.85 -3.77 12.92
C PRO A 25 8.14 -3.12 12.40
N LEU A 26 9.20 -3.91 12.18
CA LEU A 26 10.47 -3.42 11.65
C LEU A 26 10.35 -2.97 10.19
N VAL A 27 9.70 -3.78 9.35
CA VAL A 27 9.46 -3.46 7.93
C VAL A 27 8.60 -2.20 7.81
N VAL A 28 7.49 -2.13 8.54
CA VAL A 28 6.57 -0.98 8.48
C VAL A 28 7.19 0.26 9.09
N GLY A 29 7.87 0.14 10.23
CA GLY A 29 8.57 1.25 10.89
C GLY A 29 9.57 1.90 9.94
N TYR A 30 10.45 1.10 9.32
CA TYR A 30 11.40 1.62 8.34
C TYR A 30 10.71 2.27 7.14
N ALA A 31 9.73 1.60 6.52
CA ALA A 31 9.04 2.12 5.35
C ALA A 31 8.30 3.44 5.62
N TYR A 32 7.69 3.57 6.81
CA TYR A 32 6.99 4.78 7.23
C TYR A 32 7.97 5.94 7.50
N HIS A 33 9.01 5.68 8.31
CA HIS A 33 9.99 6.70 8.70
C HIS A 33 10.86 7.18 7.53
N LYS A 34 11.08 6.34 6.51
CA LYS A 34 11.73 6.76 5.25
C LYS A 34 10.97 7.90 4.52
N GLY A 35 9.69 8.10 4.82
CA GLY A 35 8.93 9.27 4.37
C GLY A 35 8.60 9.30 2.88
N ALA A 36 8.78 8.19 2.15
CA ALA A 36 8.46 8.09 0.72
C ALA A 36 6.98 8.42 0.41
N TRP A 37 6.09 8.21 1.39
CA TRP A 37 4.68 8.55 1.29
C TRP A 37 4.41 10.05 1.11
N LYS A 38 5.30 10.92 1.60
CA LYS A 38 5.14 12.38 1.54
C LYS A 38 5.16 12.94 0.11
N LYS A 39 5.77 12.21 -0.82
CA LYS A 39 5.86 12.58 -2.25
C LYS A 39 4.73 11.98 -3.10
N ARG A 40 3.84 11.17 -2.52
CA ARG A 40 2.73 10.54 -3.25
C ARG A 40 1.63 11.56 -3.50
N LYS A 41 0.98 11.49 -4.67
CA LYS A 41 -0.21 12.31 -4.97
C LYS A 41 -1.33 11.97 -3.99
N ALA A 42 -1.91 12.99 -3.36
CA ALA A 42 -3.09 12.82 -2.52
C ALA A 42 -4.25 12.30 -3.39
N LYS A 43 -4.91 11.24 -2.95
CA LYS A 43 -5.99 10.58 -3.71
C LYS A 43 -7.37 11.22 -3.49
N GLU A 44 -7.49 12.14 -2.52
CA GLU A 44 -8.71 12.91 -2.22
C GLU A 44 -9.99 12.07 -2.16
N PHE A 45 -9.92 10.90 -1.52
CA PHE A 45 -11.01 9.92 -1.53
C PHE A 45 -12.33 10.45 -0.98
N GLN A 46 -12.32 11.50 -0.16
CA GLN A 46 -13.53 12.18 0.30
C GLN A 46 -14.37 12.74 -0.86
N LYS A 47 -13.75 13.05 -2.01
CA LYS A 47 -14.45 13.56 -3.21
C LYS A 47 -15.23 12.49 -3.96
N LEU A 48 -14.95 11.20 -3.73
CA LEU A 48 -15.67 10.09 -4.38
C LEU A 48 -17.18 10.08 -4.06
N TYR A 49 -17.54 10.61 -2.89
CA TYR A 49 -18.92 10.65 -2.39
C TYR A 49 -19.38 12.07 -2.08
N ALA A 50 -18.63 13.08 -2.52
CA ALA A 50 -19.10 14.45 -2.40
C ALA A 50 -20.42 14.55 -3.19
N PRO A 51 -21.48 15.13 -2.61
CA PRO A 51 -22.69 15.42 -3.35
C PRO A 51 -22.28 16.29 -4.54
N ALA A 52 -22.86 16.02 -5.72
CA ALA A 52 -22.67 16.90 -6.86
C ALA A 52 -23.01 18.32 -6.38
N SER A 53 -22.05 19.23 -6.43
CA SER A 53 -22.35 20.65 -6.25
C SER A 53 -23.51 20.97 -7.18
N ALA A 54 -24.57 21.53 -6.61
CA ALA A 54 -25.60 22.18 -7.39
C ALA A 54 -24.97 23.42 -8.02
N ASP A 55 -24.21 23.21 -9.10
CA ASP A 55 -23.71 24.30 -9.92
C ASP A 55 -24.87 24.79 -10.80
N ALA A 56 -25.28 26.00 -10.46
CA ALA A 56 -26.08 26.94 -11.24
C ALA A 56 -25.24 27.55 -12.38
#